data_AF-A0A8S3HV87-F1
#
_entry.id   AF-A0A8S3HV87-F1
#
_cell.length_a   1.000
_cell.length_b   1.000
_cell.length_c   1.000
_cell.angle_alpha   90.00
_cell.angle_beta   90.00
_cell.angle_gamma   90.00
#
_symmetry.space_group_name_H-M   'P 1'
#
loop_
_entity.id
_entity.type
_entity.pdbx_description
1 polymer ?
#
loop_
_entity_poly.entity_id
_entity_poly.type
_entity_poly.pdbx_seq_one_letter_code
_entity_poly.pdbx_strand_id
1 'polypeptide(L)'
;RTIGKLLKTNDSENSSSIYWLNEFDKVLFKLKGKHLRDTQKMAVLCAVESDKHVLEQVNTGEGKSFIIAAMATIHCKTGKRYVDIITSSPVLAQRDAAEMAEIYIELGLNVADNCNEDLEARKKAYTADIVYGDIARFQRDHLLHTFYKKPLKGDRTQVAVIVDEVDNMLLDNGNNMLYLSHSIPGMDLLDSLIIFIQQKIYSPIYTGDKKNLEQMQEQFDNATIKKKVLADIFGLFSIEDLKAVIKSSMSDTKILSLYEKLIQDKIIDSDGYLKIHRHNQLKMIDETLKYIDGAFIYRIKACFAVILSRERFIEMPVYLRTFAKLHLDELIENCKHALFLEANTGYVVD
;
A
#
# COMPACT_ATOMS: atom_id res chain seq x y z
N ARG A 1 31.85 -38.85 2.05
CA ARG A 1 32.10 -40.20 2.62
C ARG A 1 31.11 -40.59 3.71
N THR A 2 30.68 -39.68 4.59
CA THR A 2 29.69 -39.94 5.65
C THR A 2 28.26 -40.14 5.12
N ILE A 3 27.81 -39.32 4.16
CA ILE A 3 26.47 -39.44 3.54
C ILE A 3 26.34 -40.71 2.68
N GLY A 4 27.41 -41.09 1.96
CA GLY A 4 27.43 -42.34 1.19
C GLY A 4 27.39 -43.62 2.04
N LYS A 5 27.62 -43.52 3.36
CA LYS A 5 27.35 -44.61 4.32
C LYS A 5 25.89 -44.60 4.79
N LEU A 6 25.31 -43.42 5.05
CA LEU A 6 23.88 -43.25 5.39
C LEU A 6 22.95 -43.80 4.29
N LEU A 7 23.32 -43.64 3.02
CA LEU A 7 22.54 -44.18 1.89
C LEU A 7 22.62 -45.72 1.75
N LYS A 8 23.50 -46.41 2.50
CA LYS A 8 23.78 -47.86 2.33
C LYS A 8 23.33 -48.73 3.50
N THR A 9 22.84 -48.15 4.59
CA THR A 9 22.43 -48.88 5.79
C THR A 9 20.91 -48.97 5.88
N ASN A 10 20.38 -50.20 5.82
CA ASN A 10 18.96 -50.55 6.03
C ASN A 10 18.61 -50.61 7.53
N ASP A 11 19.17 -49.72 8.36
CA ASP A 11 18.89 -49.72 9.79
C ASP A 11 17.69 -48.83 10.12
N SER A 12 16.87 -49.32 11.04
CA SER A 12 15.55 -48.85 11.44
C SER A 12 15.50 -47.51 12.20
N GLU A 13 16.50 -46.64 12.00
CA GLU A 13 16.58 -45.25 12.49
C GLU A 13 16.81 -44.27 11.32
N ASN A 14 16.21 -44.53 10.16
CA ASN A 14 16.32 -43.62 9.02
C ASN A 14 15.67 -42.27 9.35
N SER A 15 16.45 -41.18 9.31
CA SER A 15 15.93 -39.80 9.28
C SER A 15 14.77 -39.76 8.27
N SER A 16 13.61 -39.23 8.69
CA SER A 16 12.37 -39.22 7.91
C SER A 16 12.59 -38.72 6.48
N SER A 17 13.54 -37.79 6.30
CA SER A 17 13.93 -37.24 4.99
C SER A 17 14.59 -38.26 4.05
N ILE A 18 15.41 -39.19 4.56
CA ILE A 18 16.04 -40.24 3.75
C ILE A 18 14.97 -41.20 3.21
N TYR A 19 14.00 -41.55 4.06
CA TYR A 19 12.86 -42.37 3.65
C TYR A 19 12.10 -41.71 2.50
N TRP A 20 11.69 -40.45 2.67
CA TRP A 20 10.93 -39.73 1.65
C TRP A 20 11.73 -39.42 0.38
N LEU A 21 13.05 -39.22 0.49
CA LEU A 21 13.92 -39.11 -0.68
C LEU A 21 13.93 -40.41 -1.51
N ASN A 22 13.99 -41.56 -0.84
CA ASN A 22 13.93 -42.86 -1.50
C ASN A 22 12.56 -43.13 -2.11
N GLU A 23 11.47 -42.77 -1.43
CA GLU A 23 10.12 -42.88 -1.99
C GLU A 23 9.94 -41.97 -3.21
N PHE A 24 10.43 -40.73 -3.15
CA PHE A 24 10.44 -39.84 -4.32
C PHE A 24 11.21 -40.45 -5.49
N ASP A 25 12.40 -40.99 -5.25
CA ASP A 25 13.23 -41.62 -6.29
C ASP A 25 12.56 -42.85 -6.92
N LYS A 26 11.85 -43.66 -6.13
CA LYS A 26 11.04 -44.79 -6.63
C LYS A 26 9.91 -44.32 -7.53
N VAL A 27 9.18 -43.28 -7.12
CA VAL A 27 8.08 -42.70 -7.92
C VAL A 27 8.61 -42.07 -9.20
N LEU A 28 9.74 -41.36 -9.13
CA LEU A 28 10.42 -40.80 -10.29
C LEU A 28 10.81 -41.90 -11.29
N PHE A 29 11.35 -43.01 -10.82
CA PHE A 29 11.68 -44.14 -11.68
C PHE A 29 10.43 -44.77 -12.29
N LYS A 30 9.38 -45.00 -11.49
CA LYS A 30 8.10 -45.55 -11.95
C LYS A 30 7.47 -44.72 -13.07
N LEU A 31 7.46 -43.39 -12.92
CA LEU A 31 6.75 -42.49 -13.85
C LEU A 31 7.60 -42.01 -15.03
N LYS A 32 8.90 -41.77 -14.81
CA LYS A 32 9.79 -41.13 -15.80
C LYS A 32 10.99 -42.01 -16.20
N GLY A 33 11.15 -43.21 -15.63
CA GLY A 33 12.26 -44.12 -15.93
C GLY A 33 13.64 -43.58 -15.52
N LYS A 34 13.68 -42.62 -14.58
CA LYS A 34 14.90 -41.93 -14.15
C LYS A 34 15.12 -42.12 -12.66
N HIS A 35 16.38 -42.19 -12.26
CA HIS A 35 16.80 -42.06 -10.87
C HIS A 35 17.50 -40.73 -10.63
N LEU A 36 17.35 -40.18 -9.43
CA LEU A 36 18.19 -39.10 -8.93
C LEU A 36 19.63 -39.58 -8.85
N ARG A 37 20.54 -38.76 -9.39
CA ARG A 37 21.99 -38.95 -9.29
C ARG A 37 22.45 -38.72 -7.85
N ASP A 38 23.58 -39.31 -7.46
CA ASP A 38 24.12 -39.16 -6.11
C ASP A 38 24.35 -37.68 -5.73
N THR A 39 24.76 -36.85 -6.69
CA THR A 39 24.91 -35.39 -6.49
C THR A 39 23.58 -34.70 -6.20
N GLN A 40 22.51 -35.10 -6.89
CA GLN A 40 21.16 -34.58 -6.66
C GLN A 40 20.63 -35.03 -5.29
N LYS A 41 20.81 -36.30 -4.93
CA LYS A 41 20.44 -36.83 -3.60
C LYS A 41 21.18 -36.11 -2.48
N MET A 42 22.47 -35.83 -2.68
CA MET A 42 23.28 -35.11 -1.72
C MET A 42 22.83 -33.66 -1.55
N ALA A 43 22.53 -32.95 -2.66
CA ALA A 43 21.95 -31.60 -2.62
C ALA A 43 20.65 -31.57 -1.82
N VAL A 44 19.70 -32.46 -2.15
CA VAL A 44 18.43 -32.55 -1.42
C VAL A 44 18.64 -32.77 0.08
N LEU A 45 19.48 -33.73 0.48
CA LEU A 45 19.72 -34.02 1.90
C LEU A 45 20.42 -32.86 2.63
N CYS A 46 21.39 -32.20 1.98
CA CYS A 46 22.05 -31.02 2.55
C CYS A 46 21.06 -29.89 2.82
N ALA A 47 20.13 -29.63 1.89
CA ALA A 47 19.15 -28.58 2.04
C ALA A 47 18.08 -28.90 3.12
N VAL A 48 17.56 -30.14 3.16
CA VAL A 48 16.43 -30.48 4.05
C VAL A 48 16.85 -30.82 5.49
N GLU A 49 18.07 -31.33 5.71
CA GLU A 49 18.58 -31.66 7.04
C GLU A 49 19.31 -30.49 7.72
N SER A 50 19.51 -29.37 7.01
CA SER A 50 20.19 -28.19 7.56
C SER A 50 19.26 -27.40 8.48
N ASP A 51 19.73 -27.09 9.68
CA ASP A 51 19.06 -26.15 10.60
C ASP A 51 19.14 -24.68 10.15
N LYS A 52 19.91 -24.40 9.08
CA LYS A 52 20.11 -23.06 8.51
C LYS A 52 19.53 -22.96 7.11
N HIS A 53 19.26 -21.73 6.66
CA HIS A 53 19.00 -21.45 5.25
C HIS A 53 20.23 -21.82 4.40
N VAL A 54 20.00 -22.54 3.30
CA VAL A 54 21.05 -23.06 2.42
C VAL A 54 20.94 -22.41 1.04
N LEU A 55 22.08 -22.01 0.50
CA LEU A 55 22.23 -21.60 -0.89
C LEU A 55 23.04 -22.68 -1.62
N GLU A 56 22.45 -23.32 -2.62
CA GLU A 56 23.09 -24.38 -3.40
C GLU A 56 23.30 -23.96 -4.85
N GLN A 57 24.54 -24.08 -5.33
CA GLN A 57 24.86 -23.89 -6.74
C GLN A 57 24.74 -25.22 -7.48
N VAL A 58 23.74 -25.31 -8.36
CA VAL A 58 23.48 -26.46 -9.23
C VAL A 58 23.63 -25.99 -10.66
N ASN A 59 24.57 -26.57 -11.41
CA ASN A 59 24.83 -26.17 -12.79
C ASN A 59 23.62 -26.45 -13.70
N THR A 60 23.44 -25.63 -14.73
CA THR A 60 22.40 -25.84 -15.75
C THR A 60 22.53 -27.22 -16.38
N GLY A 61 21.41 -27.93 -16.53
CA GLY A 61 21.38 -29.29 -17.04
C GLY A 61 21.54 -30.38 -15.97
N GLU A 62 21.88 -30.02 -14.72
CA GLU A 62 21.97 -30.98 -13.61
C GLU A 62 20.60 -31.41 -13.04
N GLY A 63 19.49 -31.11 -13.72
CA GLY A 63 18.15 -31.53 -13.32
C GLY A 63 17.67 -30.88 -12.02
N LYS A 64 17.88 -29.57 -11.87
CA LYS A 64 17.47 -28.77 -10.70
C LYS A 64 15.99 -28.93 -10.37
N SER A 65 15.11 -29.06 -11.36
CA SER A 65 13.68 -29.27 -11.16
C SER A 65 13.37 -30.52 -10.31
N PHE A 66 14.11 -31.62 -10.49
CA PHE A 66 13.92 -32.81 -9.65
C PHE A 66 14.49 -32.65 -8.24
N ILE A 67 15.57 -31.89 -8.07
CA ILE A 67 16.09 -31.54 -6.74
C ILE A 67 15.04 -30.73 -5.98
N ILE A 68 14.48 -29.69 -6.61
CA ILE A 68 13.43 -28.84 -6.04
C ILE A 68 12.20 -29.67 -5.67
N ALA A 69 11.74 -30.56 -6.57
CA ALA A 69 10.57 -31.38 -6.31
C ALA A 69 10.78 -32.40 -5.17
N ALA A 70 11.97 -33.00 -5.08
CA ALA A 70 12.32 -33.88 -3.97
C ALA A 70 12.38 -33.11 -2.63
N MET A 71 13.00 -31.93 -2.61
CA MET A 71 13.02 -31.06 -1.41
C MET A 71 11.61 -30.67 -0.97
N ALA A 72 10.75 -30.26 -1.91
CA ALA A 72 9.37 -29.90 -1.62
C ALA A 72 8.57 -31.08 -1.03
N THR A 73 8.72 -32.25 -1.64
CA THR A 73 8.10 -33.50 -1.13
C THR A 73 8.51 -33.78 0.30
N ILE A 74 9.82 -33.76 0.59
CA ILE A 74 10.34 -34.06 1.92
C ILE A 74 9.80 -33.05 2.92
N HIS A 75 9.89 -31.74 2.65
CA HIS A 75 9.34 -30.72 3.55
C HIS A 75 7.87 -30.94 3.85
N CYS A 76 7.03 -31.21 2.83
CA CYS A 76 5.62 -31.55 3.00
C CYS A 76 5.39 -32.76 3.90
N LYS A 77 6.25 -33.77 3.81
CA LYS A 77 6.08 -35.05 4.50
C LYS A 77 6.74 -35.15 5.88
N THR A 78 7.72 -34.31 6.17
CA THR A 78 8.52 -34.39 7.40
C THR A 78 8.23 -33.29 8.42
N GLY A 79 7.40 -32.29 8.10
CA GLY A 79 6.89 -31.39 9.15
C GLY A 79 6.39 -30.01 8.70
N LYS A 80 6.72 -29.54 7.49
CA LYS A 80 6.15 -28.29 6.97
C LYS A 80 4.94 -28.65 6.12
N ARG A 81 3.73 -28.27 6.53
CA ARG A 81 2.52 -28.64 5.79
C ARG A 81 2.49 -28.10 4.35
N TYR A 82 3.19 -26.99 4.10
CA TYR A 82 3.10 -26.26 2.84
C TYR A 82 4.48 -25.87 2.29
N VAL A 83 4.62 -25.85 0.96
CA VAL A 83 5.83 -25.38 0.27
C VAL A 83 5.45 -24.39 -0.83
N ASP A 84 6.11 -23.24 -0.84
CA ASP A 84 6.04 -22.23 -1.90
C ASP A 84 7.34 -22.31 -2.72
N ILE A 85 7.23 -22.61 -4.01
CA ILE A 85 8.37 -22.69 -4.94
C ILE A 85 8.34 -21.45 -5.82
N ILE A 86 9.34 -20.59 -5.63
CA ILE A 86 9.50 -19.34 -6.36
C ILE A 86 10.45 -19.58 -7.53
N THR A 87 10.03 -19.24 -8.74
CA THR A 87 10.86 -19.28 -9.95
C THR A 87 10.94 -17.90 -10.60
N SER A 88 11.68 -17.76 -11.69
CA SER A 88 11.91 -16.49 -12.36
C SER A 88 10.76 -16.02 -13.26
N SER A 89 9.86 -16.91 -13.67
CA SER A 89 8.73 -16.52 -14.52
C SER A 89 7.47 -17.36 -14.32
N PRO A 90 6.27 -16.80 -14.62
CA PRO A 90 5.01 -17.54 -14.54
C PRO A 90 4.95 -18.75 -15.47
N VAL A 91 5.62 -18.68 -16.63
CA VAL A 91 5.65 -19.78 -17.61
C VAL A 91 6.42 -20.97 -17.05
N LEU A 92 7.57 -20.73 -16.42
CA LEU A 92 8.33 -21.77 -15.75
C LEU A 92 7.57 -22.36 -14.56
N ALA A 93 6.87 -21.52 -13.79
CA ALA A 93 6.07 -21.95 -12.65
C ALA A 93 4.96 -22.93 -13.09
N GLN A 94 4.19 -22.56 -14.12
CA GLN A 94 3.13 -23.40 -14.67
C GLN A 94 3.67 -24.70 -15.27
N ARG A 95 4.76 -24.61 -16.03
CA ARG A 95 5.42 -25.78 -16.62
C ARG A 95 5.86 -26.75 -15.53
N ASP A 96 6.61 -26.28 -14.54
CA ASP A 96 7.20 -27.15 -13.52
C ASP A 96 6.14 -27.74 -12.59
N ALA A 97 5.08 -26.98 -12.27
CA ALA A 97 3.92 -27.50 -11.57
C ALA A 97 3.24 -28.65 -12.34
N ALA A 98 3.04 -28.48 -13.65
CA ALA A 98 2.43 -29.49 -14.51
C ALA A 98 3.31 -30.73 -14.68
N GLU A 99 4.62 -30.53 -14.92
CA GLU A 99 5.56 -31.64 -15.14
C GLU A 99 5.73 -32.53 -13.90
N MET A 100 5.68 -31.93 -12.70
CA MET A 100 5.83 -32.66 -11.43
C MET A 100 4.51 -33.14 -10.83
N ALA A 101 3.35 -32.76 -11.40
CA ALA A 101 2.03 -33.06 -10.84
C ALA A 101 1.80 -34.55 -10.58
N GLU A 102 2.08 -35.41 -11.57
CA GLU A 102 1.90 -36.86 -11.44
C GLU A 102 2.77 -37.45 -10.32
N ILE A 103 4.00 -36.93 -10.15
CA ILE A 103 4.93 -37.38 -9.11
C ILE A 103 4.36 -37.02 -7.73
N TYR A 104 3.91 -35.77 -7.55
CA TYR A 104 3.32 -35.33 -6.29
C TYR A 104 2.04 -36.10 -5.95
N ILE A 105 1.16 -36.34 -6.92
CA ILE A 105 -0.09 -37.10 -6.74
C ILE A 105 0.20 -38.54 -6.30
N GLU A 106 1.15 -39.23 -6.93
CA GLU A 106 1.58 -40.58 -6.51
C GLU A 106 2.14 -40.60 -5.08
N LEU A 107 2.74 -39.48 -4.65
CA LEU A 107 3.22 -39.30 -3.27
C LEU A 107 2.13 -38.78 -2.32
N GLY A 108 0.89 -38.62 -2.78
CA GLY A 108 -0.24 -38.13 -1.98
C GLY A 108 -0.08 -36.66 -1.58
N LEU A 109 0.40 -35.82 -2.50
CA LEU A 109 0.53 -34.37 -2.37
C LEU A 109 -0.19 -33.70 -3.54
N ASN A 110 -0.79 -32.54 -3.27
CA ASN A 110 -1.40 -31.70 -4.30
C ASN A 110 -0.47 -30.55 -4.67
N VAL A 111 -0.45 -30.21 -5.96
CA VAL A 111 0.32 -29.08 -6.49
C VAL A 111 -0.60 -28.12 -7.25
N ALA A 112 -0.28 -26.83 -7.20
CA ALA A 112 -0.92 -25.79 -8.01
C ALA A 112 0.08 -24.68 -8.35
N ASP A 113 -0.33 -23.74 -9.20
CA ASP A 113 0.37 -22.48 -9.44
C ASP A 113 -0.51 -21.26 -9.07
N ASN A 114 0.11 -20.16 -8.67
CA ASN A 114 -0.59 -18.91 -8.33
C ASN A 114 -0.65 -17.90 -9.51
N CYS A 115 -0.39 -18.35 -10.74
CA CYS A 115 -0.23 -17.46 -11.88
C CYS A 115 -1.56 -16.94 -12.44
N ASN A 116 -2.69 -17.58 -12.11
CA ASN A 116 -4.03 -17.19 -12.56
C ASN A 116 -4.39 -15.74 -12.16
N GLU A 117 -5.09 -15.00 -13.04
CA GLU A 117 -5.56 -13.64 -12.75
C GLU A 117 -6.83 -13.59 -11.92
N ASP A 118 -7.63 -14.66 -11.93
CA ASP A 118 -8.84 -14.75 -11.12
C ASP A 118 -8.51 -14.98 -9.64
N LEU A 119 -9.14 -14.18 -8.77
CA LEU A 119 -8.89 -14.18 -7.33
C LEU A 119 -9.28 -15.52 -6.68
N GLU A 120 -10.42 -16.09 -7.08
CA GLU A 120 -10.94 -17.33 -6.49
C GLU A 120 -10.12 -18.54 -6.96
N ALA A 121 -9.68 -18.55 -8.22
CA ALA A 121 -8.76 -19.55 -8.74
C ALA A 121 -7.43 -19.55 -7.96
N ARG A 122 -6.87 -18.38 -7.67
CA ARG A 122 -5.66 -18.27 -6.83
C ARG A 122 -5.90 -18.71 -5.40
N LYS A 123 -7.02 -18.32 -4.80
CA LYS A 123 -7.39 -18.76 -3.46
C LYS A 123 -7.47 -20.29 -3.38
N LYS A 124 -8.02 -20.92 -4.42
CA LYS A 124 -8.03 -22.39 -4.55
C LYS A 124 -6.61 -22.96 -4.70
N ALA A 125 -5.74 -22.33 -5.48
CA ALA A 125 -4.35 -22.77 -5.61
C ALA A 125 -3.62 -22.83 -4.27
N TYR A 126 -3.82 -21.85 -3.38
CA TYR A 126 -3.23 -21.85 -2.03
C TYR A 126 -3.77 -22.95 -1.09
N THR A 127 -4.73 -23.77 -1.52
CA THR A 127 -5.12 -24.98 -0.78
C THR A 127 -4.20 -26.19 -1.05
N ALA A 128 -3.40 -26.13 -2.11
CA ALA A 128 -2.44 -27.18 -2.45
C ALA A 128 -1.28 -27.25 -1.45
N ASP A 129 -0.69 -28.44 -1.29
CA ASP A 129 0.47 -28.64 -0.43
C ASP A 129 1.68 -27.89 -0.99
N ILE A 130 1.83 -27.90 -2.32
CA ILE A 130 2.92 -27.25 -3.04
C ILE A 130 2.35 -26.21 -4.01
N VAL A 131 2.85 -24.98 -3.94
CA VAL A 131 2.43 -23.88 -4.83
C VAL A 131 3.64 -23.34 -5.59
N TYR A 132 3.58 -23.34 -6.91
CA TYR A 132 4.56 -22.70 -7.78
C TYR A 132 4.12 -21.28 -8.12
N GLY A 133 5.09 -20.38 -8.31
CA GLY A 133 4.83 -19.01 -8.74
C GLY A 133 6.13 -18.27 -9.02
N ASP A 134 6.04 -17.12 -9.67
CA ASP A 134 7.15 -16.17 -9.69
C ASP A 134 7.09 -15.24 -8.47
N ILE A 135 8.16 -14.48 -8.26
CA ILE A 135 8.26 -13.57 -7.12
C ILE A 135 7.14 -12.53 -7.11
N ALA A 136 6.78 -11.99 -8.27
CA ALA A 136 5.76 -10.96 -8.40
C ALA A 136 4.36 -11.48 -8.01
N ARG A 137 3.99 -12.71 -8.38
CA ARG A 137 2.68 -13.28 -8.02
C ARG A 137 2.57 -13.58 -6.53
N PHE A 138 3.65 -14.10 -5.92
CA PHE A 138 3.70 -14.28 -4.47
C PHE A 138 3.64 -12.95 -3.72
N GLN A 139 4.37 -11.93 -4.17
CA GLN A 139 4.32 -10.58 -3.59
C GLN A 139 2.92 -9.98 -3.73
N ARG A 140 2.29 -10.05 -4.91
CA ARG A 140 0.92 -9.56 -5.14
C ARG A 140 -0.05 -10.19 -4.15
N ASP A 141 -0.04 -11.52 -4.03
CA ASP A 141 -0.98 -12.22 -3.17
C ASP A 141 -0.69 -12.01 -1.68
N HIS A 142 0.60 -11.84 -1.31
CA HIS A 142 0.97 -11.41 0.03
C HIS A 142 0.39 -10.03 0.33
N LEU A 143 0.59 -9.04 -0.55
CA LEU A 143 0.08 -7.68 -0.36
C LEU A 143 -1.45 -7.64 -0.31
N LEU A 144 -2.15 -8.37 -1.19
CA LEU A 144 -3.62 -8.49 -1.15
C LEU A 144 -4.11 -9.12 0.15
N HIS A 145 -3.36 -10.08 0.70
CA HIS A 145 -3.70 -10.73 1.95
C HIS A 145 -3.48 -9.85 3.18
N THR A 146 -2.34 -9.17 3.25
CA THR A 146 -1.95 -8.39 4.43
C THR A 146 -2.56 -6.99 4.44
N PHE A 147 -2.58 -6.28 3.31
CA PHE A 147 -3.06 -4.90 3.21
C PHE A 147 -4.56 -4.84 2.90
N TYR A 148 -5.01 -5.53 1.85
CA TYR A 148 -6.44 -5.53 1.46
C TYR A 148 -7.31 -6.51 2.25
N LYS A 149 -6.73 -7.24 3.21
CA LYS A 149 -7.42 -8.24 4.05
C LYS A 149 -8.21 -9.28 3.22
N LYS A 150 -7.76 -9.59 2.01
CA LYS A 150 -8.33 -10.67 1.20
C LYS A 150 -7.75 -12.00 1.67
N PRO A 151 -8.51 -12.95 2.21
CA PRO A 151 -7.97 -14.19 2.81
C PRO A 151 -7.52 -15.19 1.72
N LEU A 152 -6.54 -14.80 0.88
CA LEU A 152 -5.98 -15.59 -0.22
C LEU A 152 -5.14 -16.77 0.27
N LYS A 153 -4.21 -16.51 1.19
CA LYS A 153 -3.27 -17.53 1.70
C LYS A 153 -3.88 -18.45 2.76
N GLY A 154 -5.14 -18.22 3.16
CA GLY A 154 -5.78 -18.92 4.28
C GLY A 154 -4.92 -18.91 5.55
N ASP A 155 -4.96 -20.00 6.30
CA ASP A 155 -4.21 -20.17 7.56
C ASP A 155 -2.85 -20.89 7.35
N ARG A 156 -2.19 -20.69 6.19
CA ARG A 156 -0.87 -21.27 5.90
C ARG A 156 0.20 -20.67 6.82
N THR A 157 0.45 -21.29 7.98
CA THR A 157 1.40 -20.83 9.00
C THR A 157 2.76 -21.54 8.99
N GLN A 158 2.85 -22.75 8.43
CA GLN A 158 4.08 -23.57 8.37
C GLN A 158 4.52 -23.79 6.93
N VAL A 159 5.09 -22.75 6.31
CA VAL A 159 5.48 -22.75 4.90
C VAL A 159 7.00 -22.85 4.74
N ALA A 160 7.47 -23.77 3.90
CA ALA A 160 8.83 -23.76 3.37
C ALA A 160 8.87 -22.92 2.09
N VAL A 161 9.93 -22.13 1.90
CA VAL A 161 10.13 -21.39 0.64
C VAL A 161 11.38 -21.93 -0.04
N ILE A 162 11.23 -22.36 -1.29
CA ILE A 162 12.34 -22.78 -2.15
C ILE A 162 12.42 -21.77 -3.29
N VAL A 163 13.60 -21.17 -3.48
CA VAL A 163 13.82 -20.14 -4.50
C VAL A 163 14.72 -20.69 -5.60
N ASP A 164 14.17 -20.83 -6.80
CA ASP A 164 14.91 -21.09 -8.03
C ASP A 164 15.44 -19.79 -8.62
N GLU A 165 16.56 -19.87 -9.35
CA GLU A 165 17.22 -18.71 -10.01
C GLU A 165 17.37 -17.48 -9.08
N VAL A 166 17.89 -17.71 -7.87
CA VAL A 166 18.00 -16.69 -6.83
C VAL A 166 18.90 -15.51 -7.23
N ASP A 167 19.87 -15.74 -8.11
CA ASP A 167 20.71 -14.71 -8.74
C ASP A 167 19.88 -13.78 -9.62
N ASN A 168 19.06 -14.34 -10.51
CA ASN A 168 18.13 -13.56 -11.33
C ASN A 168 17.13 -12.76 -10.45
N MET A 169 16.70 -13.33 -9.32
CA MET A 169 15.78 -12.63 -8.41
C MET A 169 16.43 -11.53 -7.59
N LEU A 170 17.60 -11.78 -7.00
CA LEU A 170 18.22 -10.85 -6.04
C LEU A 170 19.20 -9.87 -6.68
N LEU A 171 19.83 -10.23 -7.81
CA LEU A 171 20.79 -9.38 -8.50
C LEU A 171 20.12 -8.67 -9.67
N ASP A 172 19.58 -9.43 -10.63
CA ASP A 172 19.04 -8.85 -11.87
C ASP A 172 17.73 -8.10 -11.61
N ASN A 173 16.84 -8.69 -10.81
CA ASN A 173 15.53 -8.14 -10.46
C ASN A 173 15.45 -7.59 -9.03
N GLY A 174 16.57 -7.49 -8.31
CA GLY A 174 16.58 -7.08 -6.90
C GLY A 174 16.05 -5.66 -6.66
N ASN A 175 16.08 -4.81 -7.69
CA ASN A 175 15.57 -3.43 -7.63
C ASN A 175 14.12 -3.29 -8.12
N ASN A 176 13.47 -4.38 -8.56
CA ASN A 176 12.10 -4.31 -9.04
C ASN A 176 11.13 -4.16 -7.86
N MET A 177 10.28 -3.14 -7.94
CA MET A 177 9.22 -2.90 -6.96
C MET A 177 7.87 -3.30 -7.53
N LEU A 178 7.10 -4.09 -6.76
CA LEU A 178 5.72 -4.43 -7.10
C LEU A 178 4.77 -3.44 -6.40
N TYR A 179 3.92 -2.79 -7.19
CA TYR A 179 2.84 -1.93 -6.69
C TYR A 179 1.47 -2.59 -6.91
N LEU A 180 0.59 -2.49 -5.91
CA LEU A 180 -0.84 -2.73 -6.09
C LEU A 180 -1.50 -1.38 -6.34
N SER A 181 -2.07 -1.18 -7.52
CA SER A 181 -2.82 0.02 -7.85
C SER A 181 -4.29 -0.29 -8.11
N HIS A 182 -5.16 0.62 -7.69
CA HIS A 182 -6.57 0.63 -8.06
C HIS A 182 -7.05 2.07 -8.24
N SER A 183 -8.06 2.27 -9.10
CA SER A 183 -8.72 3.56 -9.16
C SER A 183 -9.73 3.69 -8.02
N ILE A 184 -9.62 4.76 -7.24
CA ILE A 184 -10.67 5.20 -6.32
C ILE A 184 -11.52 6.24 -7.06
N PRO A 185 -12.80 5.95 -7.37
CA PRO A 185 -13.65 6.88 -8.09
C PRO A 185 -13.79 8.22 -7.34
N GLY A 186 -13.58 9.34 -8.05
CA GLY A 186 -13.76 10.67 -7.50
C GLY A 186 -12.56 11.26 -6.75
N MET A 187 -11.44 10.53 -6.62
CA MET A 187 -10.20 11.10 -6.05
C MET A 187 -9.59 12.18 -6.94
N ASP A 188 -9.78 12.08 -8.25
CA ASP A 188 -9.41 13.08 -9.25
C ASP A 188 -10.05 14.45 -8.97
N LEU A 189 -11.23 14.48 -8.34
CA LEU A 189 -11.91 15.71 -7.93
C LEU A 189 -11.22 16.43 -6.76
N LEU A 190 -10.22 15.79 -6.14
CA LEU A 190 -9.40 16.34 -5.05
C LEU A 190 -7.99 16.74 -5.51
N ASP A 191 -7.63 16.54 -6.77
CA ASP A 191 -6.28 16.82 -7.28
C ASP A 191 -5.83 18.24 -6.96
N SER A 192 -6.65 19.25 -7.28
CA SER A 192 -6.32 20.66 -7.01
C SER A 192 -6.12 20.95 -5.52
N LEU A 193 -6.83 20.25 -4.63
CA LEU A 193 -6.64 20.35 -3.18
C LEU A 193 -5.28 19.78 -2.77
N ILE A 194 -4.99 18.56 -3.19
CA ILE A 194 -3.75 17.84 -2.85
C ILE A 194 -2.54 18.62 -3.41
N ILE A 195 -2.60 19.07 -4.65
CA ILE A 195 -1.57 19.91 -5.28
C ILE A 195 -1.38 21.21 -4.48
N PHE A 196 -2.45 21.88 -4.07
CA PHE A 196 -2.33 23.10 -3.28
C PHE A 196 -1.67 22.85 -1.92
N ILE A 197 -2.06 21.78 -1.21
CA ILE A 197 -1.43 21.36 0.05
C ILE A 197 0.07 21.11 -0.16
N GLN A 198 0.41 20.32 -1.19
CA GLN A 198 1.78 19.97 -1.52
C GLN A 198 2.62 21.22 -1.84
N GLN A 199 2.07 22.19 -2.57
CA GLN A 199 2.75 23.46 -2.83
C GLN A 199 3.02 24.27 -1.54
N LYS A 200 2.14 24.21 -0.54
CA LYS A 200 2.39 24.87 0.75
C LYS A 200 3.46 24.13 1.54
N ILE A 201 3.43 22.80 1.54
CA ILE A 201 4.47 21.95 2.15
C ILE A 201 5.84 22.20 1.50
N TYR A 202 5.95 22.40 0.19
CA TYR A 202 7.25 22.71 -0.43
C TYR A 202 7.70 24.17 -0.28
N SER A 203 6.86 25.04 0.27
CA SER A 203 7.19 26.47 0.40
C SER A 203 7.99 26.71 1.70
N PRO A 204 9.19 27.34 1.60
CA PRO A 204 10.06 27.59 2.77
C PRO A 204 9.39 28.40 3.89
N ILE A 205 8.34 29.15 3.54
CA ILE A 205 7.59 29.98 4.49
C ILE A 205 6.90 29.12 5.55
N TYR A 206 6.51 27.90 5.21
CA TYR A 206 5.72 27.02 6.09
C TYR A 206 6.52 25.81 6.61
N THR A 207 7.78 25.67 6.20
CA THR A 207 8.62 24.48 6.47
C THR A 207 10.02 24.75 7.01
N GLY A 208 10.45 26.02 7.13
CA GLY A 208 11.82 26.35 7.50
C GLY A 208 12.80 26.30 6.33
N ASP A 209 14.09 26.54 6.59
CA ASP A 209 15.12 26.66 5.55
C ASP A 209 15.33 25.32 4.80
N LYS A 210 15.22 25.35 3.47
CA LYS A 210 15.31 24.19 2.56
C LYS A 210 16.63 23.41 2.66
N LYS A 211 17.64 23.96 3.33
CA LYS A 211 18.99 23.39 3.38
C LYS A 211 19.14 22.24 4.35
N ASN A 212 18.15 21.97 5.21
CA ASN A 212 18.23 20.88 6.17
C ASN A 212 16.88 20.15 6.32
N LEU A 213 16.77 18.96 5.72
CA LEU A 213 15.57 18.10 5.75
C LEU A 213 15.14 17.74 7.19
N GLU A 214 16.10 17.59 8.10
CA GLU A 214 15.83 17.31 9.53
C GLU A 214 15.16 18.51 10.23
N GLN A 215 15.55 19.74 9.90
CA GLN A 215 14.91 20.95 10.44
C GLN A 215 13.50 21.16 9.89
N MET A 216 13.24 20.69 8.65
CA MET A 216 11.90 20.72 8.09
C MET A 216 10.92 19.80 8.85
N GLN A 217 11.38 18.63 9.30
CA GLN A 217 10.56 17.69 10.08
C GLN A 217 10.07 18.29 11.41
N GLU A 218 10.84 19.19 12.03
CA GLU A 218 10.50 19.85 13.29
C GLU A 218 9.64 21.12 13.14
N GLN A 219 9.53 21.70 11.94
CA GLN A 219 8.94 23.04 11.71
C GLN A 219 7.87 23.10 10.61
N PHE A 220 6.85 22.24 10.69
CA PHE A 220 5.65 22.43 9.86
C PHE A 220 4.58 23.27 10.57
N ASP A 221 4.26 24.43 10.00
CA ASP A 221 3.12 25.23 10.46
C ASP A 221 1.80 24.70 9.85
N ASN A 222 1.36 23.54 10.35
CA ASN A 222 0.11 22.90 9.96
C ASN A 222 -1.09 23.86 10.08
N ALA A 223 -1.12 24.66 11.14
CA ALA A 223 -2.22 25.59 11.40
C ALA A 223 -2.33 26.64 10.29
N THR A 224 -1.20 27.20 9.84
CA THR A 224 -1.20 28.16 8.74
C THR A 224 -1.51 27.50 7.40
N ILE A 225 -0.99 26.29 7.12
CA ILE A 225 -1.34 25.55 5.89
C ILE A 225 -2.86 25.31 5.85
N LYS A 226 -3.43 24.80 6.94
CA LYS A 226 -4.87 24.59 7.10
C LYS A 226 -5.65 25.87 6.86
N LYS A 227 -5.22 26.98 7.47
CA LYS A 227 -5.86 28.29 7.33
C LYS A 227 -5.90 28.74 5.87
N LYS A 228 -4.80 28.55 5.13
CA LYS A 228 -4.68 28.92 3.70
C LYS A 228 -5.56 28.04 2.82
N VAL A 229 -5.58 26.73 3.05
CA VAL A 229 -6.44 25.79 2.30
C VAL A 229 -7.91 26.15 2.51
N LEU A 230 -8.36 26.28 3.75
CA LEU A 230 -9.74 26.64 4.06
C LEU A 230 -10.10 28.04 3.54
N ALA A 231 -9.15 28.98 3.60
CA ALA A 231 -9.36 30.31 3.03
C ALA A 231 -9.55 30.25 1.52
N ASP A 232 -8.91 29.34 0.78
CA ASP A 232 -9.13 29.14 -0.66
C ASP A 232 -10.47 28.43 -0.95
N ILE A 233 -10.80 27.38 -0.19
CA ILE A 233 -12.05 26.61 -0.37
C ILE A 233 -13.29 27.43 -0.02
N PHE A 234 -13.30 28.13 1.12
CA PHE A 234 -14.50 28.78 1.64
C PHE A 234 -14.51 30.28 1.40
N GLY A 235 -13.33 30.90 1.34
CA GLY A 235 -13.21 32.36 1.45
C GLY A 235 -13.23 32.79 2.90
N LEU A 236 -12.40 33.76 3.24
CA LEU A 236 -12.21 34.26 4.59
C LEU A 236 -12.74 35.69 4.68
N PHE A 237 -13.55 35.96 5.70
CA PHE A 237 -13.96 37.30 6.10
C PHE A 237 -13.70 37.47 7.59
N SER A 238 -12.60 38.14 7.89
CA SER A 238 -12.10 38.36 9.25
C SER A 238 -12.79 39.55 9.93
N ILE A 239 -12.60 39.67 11.23
CA ILE A 239 -13.05 40.85 11.97
C ILE A 239 -12.30 42.11 11.52
N GLU A 240 -11.05 41.97 11.10
CA GLU A 240 -10.25 43.06 10.53
C GLU A 240 -10.86 43.57 9.23
N ASP A 241 -11.39 42.68 8.38
CA ASP A 241 -12.12 43.07 7.16
C ASP A 241 -13.38 43.87 7.51
N LEU A 242 -14.13 43.43 8.53
CA LEU A 242 -15.31 44.16 9.01
C LEU A 242 -14.94 45.54 9.57
N LYS A 243 -13.87 45.63 10.35
CA LYS A 243 -13.32 46.91 10.87
C LYS A 243 -12.91 47.85 9.72
N ALA A 244 -12.29 47.32 8.67
CA ALA A 244 -11.87 48.08 7.50
C ALA A 244 -13.08 48.62 6.70
N VAL A 245 -14.19 47.88 6.65
CA VAL A 245 -15.42 48.32 5.96
C VAL A 245 -16.16 49.42 6.74
N ILE A 246 -16.20 49.29 8.07
CA ILE A 246 -16.99 50.16 8.95
C ILE A 246 -16.22 51.43 9.37
N LYS A 247 -14.88 51.44 9.35
CA LYS A 247 -13.96 52.58 9.63
C LYS A 247 -14.44 53.59 10.70
N SER A 248 -13.88 53.52 11.91
CA SER A 248 -13.93 54.49 13.04
C SER A 248 -15.27 55.13 13.42
N SER A 249 -16.37 54.69 12.82
CA SER A 249 -17.73 55.21 13.01
C SER A 249 -18.50 54.47 14.11
N MET A 250 -18.00 53.30 14.53
CA MET A 250 -18.60 52.45 15.56
C MET A 250 -17.56 52.00 16.57
N SER A 251 -17.98 51.76 17.81
CA SER A 251 -17.12 51.17 18.85
C SER A 251 -16.77 49.72 18.51
N ASP A 252 -15.59 49.26 18.94
CA ASP A 252 -15.15 47.88 18.75
C ASP A 252 -16.16 46.85 19.31
N THR A 253 -16.83 47.19 20.42
CA THR A 253 -17.89 46.36 21.01
C THR A 253 -19.06 46.12 20.07
N LYS A 254 -19.47 47.15 19.31
CA LYS A 254 -20.54 46.99 18.30
C LYS A 254 -20.05 46.16 17.13
N ILE A 255 -18.83 46.38 16.66
CA ILE A 255 -18.25 45.59 15.55
C ILE A 255 -18.18 44.11 15.91
N LEU A 256 -17.74 43.79 17.14
CA LEU A 256 -17.74 42.42 17.67
C LEU A 256 -19.15 41.81 17.66
N SER A 257 -20.14 42.53 18.18
CA SER A 257 -21.54 42.03 18.19
C SER A 257 -22.09 41.76 16.79
N LEU A 258 -21.68 42.56 15.79
CA LEU A 258 -22.07 42.36 14.39
C LEU A 258 -21.38 41.14 13.79
N TYR A 259 -20.10 40.96 14.09
CA TYR A 259 -19.35 39.78 13.65
C TYR A 259 -19.93 38.50 14.26
N GLU A 260 -20.25 38.50 15.56
CA GLU A 260 -20.95 37.40 16.22
C GLU A 260 -22.33 37.13 15.59
N LYS A 261 -23.04 38.17 15.18
CA LYS A 261 -24.34 38.02 14.50
C LYS A 261 -24.19 37.32 13.14
N LEU A 262 -23.15 37.64 12.37
CA LEU A 262 -22.82 36.94 11.12
C LEU A 262 -22.51 35.45 11.35
N ILE A 263 -21.89 35.10 12.47
CA ILE A 263 -21.61 33.72 12.87
C ILE A 263 -22.91 33.00 13.27
N GLN A 264 -23.73 33.62 14.13
CA GLN A 264 -25.00 33.07 14.61
C GLN A 264 -25.97 32.77 13.47
N ASP A 265 -26.07 33.69 12.50
CA ASP A 265 -26.95 33.55 11.33
C ASP A 265 -26.30 32.69 10.22
N LYS A 266 -25.16 32.05 10.52
CA LYS A 266 -24.46 31.09 9.66
C LYS A 266 -24.06 31.67 8.31
N ILE A 267 -23.73 32.96 8.25
CA ILE A 267 -23.13 33.58 7.06
C ILE A 267 -21.64 33.21 6.98
N ILE A 268 -20.97 33.27 8.13
CA ILE A 268 -19.60 32.80 8.34
C ILE A 268 -19.55 31.78 9.49
N ASP A 269 -18.46 31.02 9.62
CA ASP A 269 -18.17 30.23 10.82
C ASP A 269 -17.32 31.02 11.84
N SER A 270 -16.98 30.37 12.97
CA SER A 270 -16.18 30.96 14.04
C SER A 270 -14.80 31.42 13.62
N ASP A 271 -14.26 30.85 12.54
CA ASP A 271 -12.94 31.18 11.99
C ASP A 271 -13.03 32.23 10.87
N GLY A 272 -14.25 32.70 10.55
CA GLY A 272 -14.53 33.68 9.52
C GLY A 272 -14.71 33.10 8.12
N TYR A 273 -14.80 31.78 7.96
CA TYR A 273 -15.01 31.17 6.66
C TYR A 273 -16.46 31.29 6.20
N LEU A 274 -16.67 31.71 4.95
CA LEU A 274 -18.01 31.87 4.40
C LEU A 274 -18.73 30.51 4.29
N LYS A 275 -19.96 30.45 4.82
CA LYS A 275 -20.89 29.34 4.61
C LYS A 275 -21.82 29.55 3.42
N ILE A 276 -21.88 30.78 2.91
CA ILE A 276 -22.55 31.09 1.66
C ILE A 276 -21.69 30.69 0.47
N HIS A 277 -22.31 30.18 -0.60
CA HIS A 277 -21.61 29.65 -1.77
C HIS A 277 -22.10 30.27 -3.09
N ARG A 278 -23.22 31.00 -3.06
CA ARG A 278 -23.86 31.60 -4.24
C ARG A 278 -24.26 33.04 -3.98
N HIS A 279 -24.17 33.88 -5.01
CA HIS A 279 -24.53 35.31 -4.94
C HIS A 279 -25.97 35.57 -4.51
N ASN A 280 -26.91 34.68 -4.83
CA ASN A 280 -28.31 34.84 -4.42
C ASN A 280 -28.50 34.75 -2.88
N GLN A 281 -27.60 34.08 -2.16
CA GLN A 281 -27.62 33.97 -0.70
C GLN A 281 -27.22 35.29 -0.01
N LEU A 282 -26.61 36.24 -0.74
CA LEU A 282 -26.25 37.54 -0.18
C LEU A 282 -27.46 38.38 0.26
N LYS A 283 -28.67 38.04 -0.21
CA LYS A 283 -29.91 38.68 0.26
C LYS A 283 -30.19 38.43 1.76
N MET A 284 -29.69 37.32 2.31
CA MET A 284 -29.85 36.99 3.74
C MET A 284 -29.10 37.98 4.66
N ILE A 285 -28.09 38.68 4.12
CA ILE A 285 -27.31 39.67 4.87
C ILE A 285 -28.17 40.90 5.19
N ASP A 286 -29.10 41.25 4.30
CA ASP A 286 -29.97 42.42 4.49
C ASP A 286 -30.84 42.26 5.76
N GLU A 287 -31.37 41.05 5.99
CA GLU A 287 -32.13 40.73 7.20
C GLU A 287 -31.24 40.63 8.44
N THR A 288 -30.07 40.00 8.29
CA THR A 288 -29.10 39.79 9.38
C THR A 288 -28.60 41.11 9.96
N LEU A 289 -28.33 42.10 9.09
CA LEU A 289 -27.74 43.38 9.44
C LEU A 289 -28.74 44.55 9.36
N LYS A 290 -30.06 44.28 9.41
CA LYS A 290 -31.13 45.28 9.24
C LYS A 290 -31.09 46.49 10.19
N TYR A 291 -30.34 46.37 11.29
CA TYR A 291 -30.20 47.41 12.32
C TYR A 291 -29.03 48.36 12.06
N ILE A 292 -28.32 48.22 10.94
CA ILE A 292 -27.16 49.04 10.56
C ILE A 292 -27.56 49.92 9.37
N ASP A 293 -26.84 51.05 9.20
CA ASP A 293 -26.91 51.87 8.00
C ASP A 293 -26.76 51.03 6.71
N GLY A 294 -27.69 51.22 5.77
CA GLY A 294 -27.72 50.52 4.50
C GLY A 294 -26.45 50.67 3.67
N ALA A 295 -25.70 51.77 3.83
CA ALA A 295 -24.40 51.94 3.19
C ALA A 295 -23.37 50.91 3.68
N PHE A 296 -23.37 50.56 4.97
CA PHE A 296 -22.50 49.51 5.49
C PHE A 296 -22.94 48.12 5.04
N ILE A 297 -24.24 47.85 5.02
CA ILE A 297 -24.79 46.58 4.50
C ILE A 297 -24.35 46.38 3.05
N TYR A 298 -24.45 47.41 2.21
CA TYR A 298 -24.01 47.37 0.82
C TYR A 298 -22.51 47.06 0.70
N ARG A 299 -21.65 47.71 1.50
CA ARG A 299 -20.21 47.46 1.48
C ARG A 299 -19.85 46.05 1.94
N ILE A 300 -20.48 45.54 3.00
CA ILE A 300 -20.27 44.16 3.49
C ILE A 300 -20.68 43.15 2.41
N LYS A 301 -21.85 43.37 1.77
CA LYS A 301 -22.29 42.54 0.64
C LYS A 301 -21.31 42.60 -0.54
N ALA A 302 -20.75 43.77 -0.83
CA ALA A 302 -19.73 43.91 -1.87
C ALA A 302 -18.45 43.12 -1.52
N CYS A 303 -17.99 43.14 -0.26
CA CYS A 303 -16.86 42.33 0.19
C CYS A 303 -17.14 40.83 0.01
N PHE A 304 -18.30 40.34 0.44
CA PHE A 304 -18.66 38.94 0.23
C PHE A 304 -18.81 38.60 -1.25
N ALA A 305 -19.34 39.50 -2.08
CA ALA A 305 -19.43 39.30 -3.52
C ALA A 305 -18.04 39.15 -4.16
N VAL A 306 -17.06 39.96 -3.73
CA VAL A 306 -15.66 39.84 -4.17
C VAL A 306 -15.08 38.49 -3.74
N ILE A 307 -15.30 38.07 -2.49
CA ILE A 307 -14.81 36.77 -1.98
C ILE A 307 -15.45 35.59 -2.74
N LEU A 308 -16.72 35.71 -3.12
CA LEU A 308 -17.44 34.68 -3.88
C LEU A 308 -17.00 34.60 -5.34
N SER A 309 -16.69 35.74 -5.96
CA SER A 309 -16.30 35.84 -7.37
C SER A 309 -14.80 35.69 -7.65
N ARG A 310 -13.96 35.60 -6.60
CA ARG A 310 -12.51 35.45 -6.79
C ARG A 310 -12.17 34.12 -7.47
N GLU A 311 -11.10 34.16 -8.24
CA GLU A 311 -10.44 32.95 -8.74
C GLU A 311 -9.92 32.11 -7.57
N ARG A 312 -10.08 30.80 -7.66
CA ARG A 312 -9.68 29.84 -6.63
C ARG A 312 -8.69 28.87 -7.23
N PHE A 313 -7.66 28.52 -6.48
CA PHE A 313 -6.74 27.48 -6.92
C PHE A 313 -7.37 26.09 -6.74
N ILE A 314 -8.12 25.91 -5.65
CA ILE A 314 -8.76 24.64 -5.32
C ILE A 314 -10.11 24.57 -6.04
N GLU A 315 -10.08 23.97 -7.23
CA GLU A 315 -11.26 23.63 -8.00
C GLU A 315 -11.83 22.28 -7.52
N MET A 316 -12.91 22.33 -6.75
CA MET A 316 -13.63 21.11 -6.35
C MET A 316 -15.14 21.36 -6.27
N PRO A 317 -15.96 20.31 -6.50
CA PRO A 317 -17.39 20.39 -6.32
C PRO A 317 -17.78 20.81 -4.90
N VAL A 318 -18.85 21.62 -4.79
CA VAL A 318 -19.31 22.18 -3.50
C VAL A 318 -19.62 21.08 -2.48
N TYR A 319 -20.16 19.95 -2.92
CA TYR A 319 -20.51 18.82 -2.05
C TYR A 319 -19.29 18.12 -1.43
N LEU A 320 -18.08 18.27 -2.00
CA LEU A 320 -16.84 17.72 -1.44
C LEU A 320 -16.15 18.66 -0.45
N ARG A 321 -16.55 19.94 -0.36
CA ARG A 321 -15.86 20.91 0.52
C ARG A 321 -15.91 20.52 2.00
N THR A 322 -17.04 19.97 2.45
CA THR A 322 -17.18 19.50 3.83
C THR A 322 -16.30 18.28 4.10
N PHE A 323 -16.21 17.36 3.13
CA PHE A 323 -15.30 16.22 3.20
C PHE A 323 -13.84 16.71 3.30
N ALA A 324 -13.42 17.60 2.39
CA ALA A 324 -12.09 18.19 2.42
C ALA A 324 -11.79 18.87 3.76
N LYS A 325 -12.73 19.63 4.33
CA LYS A 325 -12.56 20.27 5.65
C LYS A 325 -12.39 19.25 6.77
N LEU A 326 -13.14 18.15 6.75
CA LEU A 326 -13.11 17.11 7.79
C LEU A 326 -11.80 16.33 7.78
N HIS A 327 -11.27 16.01 6.60
CA HIS A 327 -10.06 15.19 6.42
C HIS A 327 -8.79 16.00 6.18
N LEU A 328 -8.84 17.34 6.31
CA LEU A 328 -7.73 18.21 5.94
C LEU A 328 -6.45 17.93 6.73
N ASP A 329 -6.57 17.62 8.02
CA ASP A 329 -5.40 17.32 8.86
C ASP A 329 -4.70 16.04 8.37
N GLU A 330 -5.47 14.99 8.09
CA GLU A 330 -4.96 13.72 7.55
C GLU A 330 -4.34 13.89 6.15
N LEU A 331 -4.97 14.68 5.27
CA LEU A 331 -4.42 14.99 3.95
C LEU A 331 -3.08 15.74 4.05
N ILE A 332 -2.97 16.70 4.99
CA ILE A 332 -1.72 17.42 5.25
C ILE A 332 -0.63 16.49 5.78
N GLU A 333 -0.96 15.59 6.72
CA GLU A 333 -0.01 14.60 7.22
C GLU A 333 0.43 13.61 6.13
N ASN A 334 -0.49 13.11 5.31
CA ASN A 334 -0.17 12.19 4.21
C ASN A 334 0.77 12.85 3.19
N CYS A 335 0.53 14.11 2.83
CA CYS A 335 1.41 14.88 1.95
C CYS A 335 2.82 15.08 2.53
N LYS A 336 2.93 15.20 3.87
CA LYS A 336 4.22 15.26 4.57
C LYS A 336 4.91 13.90 4.62
N HIS A 337 4.19 12.84 4.95
CA HIS A 337 4.74 11.48 4.92
C HIS A 337 5.29 11.13 3.54
N ALA A 338 4.58 11.52 2.48
CA ALA A 338 5.07 11.35 1.10
C ALA A 338 6.37 12.12 0.80
N LEU A 339 6.66 13.21 1.52
CA LEU A 339 7.92 13.96 1.40
C LEU A 339 9.09 13.25 2.09
N PHE A 340 8.80 12.52 3.18
CA PHE A 340 9.80 11.86 4.04
C PHE A 340 9.61 10.35 4.06
N LEU A 341 9.50 9.73 2.87
CA LEU A 341 9.43 8.28 2.78
C LEU A 341 10.73 7.66 3.33
N GLU A 342 10.59 6.76 4.29
CA GLU A 342 11.66 6.04 4.95
C GLU A 342 11.81 4.65 4.33
N ALA A 343 13.05 4.18 4.24
CA ALA A 343 13.31 2.81 3.82
C ALA A 343 12.72 1.82 4.83
N ASN A 344 12.19 0.70 4.32
CA ASN A 344 11.58 -0.39 5.11
C ASN A 344 10.25 -0.04 5.82
N THR A 345 9.63 1.09 5.48
CA THR A 345 8.28 1.43 5.94
C THR A 345 7.25 1.05 4.87
N GLY A 346 6.13 0.46 5.27
CA GLY A 346 5.04 0.11 4.37
C GLY A 346 4.16 1.33 4.09
N TYR A 347 4.10 1.77 2.83
CA TYR A 347 3.25 2.88 2.40
C TYR A 347 2.11 2.37 1.52
N VAL A 348 0.91 2.94 1.73
CA VAL A 348 -0.17 2.86 0.74
C VAL A 348 -0.03 4.11 -0.12
N VAL A 349 0.31 3.92 -1.39
CA VAL A 349 0.42 5.00 -2.38
C VAL A 349 -0.77 4.83 -3.30
N ASP A 350 -1.77 5.69 -3.13
CA ASP A 350 -2.96 5.76 -3.98
C ASP A 350 -2.81 6.78 -5.10
#